data_AF-A0A2P2C6S0-F1
#
_entry.id   AF-A0A2P2C6S0-F1
#
_cell.length_a   1.000
_cell.length_b   1.000
_cell.length_c   1.000
_cell.angle_alpha   90.00
_cell.angle_beta   90.00
_cell.angle_gamma   90.00
#
_symmetry.space_group_name_H-M   'P 1'
#
loop_
_entity.id
_entity.type
_entity.pdbx_description
1 polymer ?
#
loop_
_entity_poly.entity_id
_entity_poly.type
_entity_poly.pdbx_seq_one_letter_code
_entity_poly.pdbx_strand_id
1 'polypeptide(L)'
;MAWTFQAIEQLTMTTLRNIVGGMDLEETLTSRDQINSGLRGVLDEATGKWGIRVNRVELKGIDPPPSIKDSMEKQMRADREKRAVILTAEGQRQAAILTAEGSKQAAILNAEGDRESQILRAQADRESQILRAQGEGQAIQTVFQAIHDGRPDQSLLAYQYLQMMPKIAEGDANKVWIVPSEIGKALEGLGSTMTSMAGIPTQVDGPVKRVDMGSTEPASLTKSSTDDEVSKANAAVQAAIAEAQGAATSGLADPLSDPLGEQPGDLPPQ
;
A
#
# COMPACT_ATOMS: atom_id res chain seq x y z
N MET A 1 -62.32 55.68 -25.23
CA MET A 1 -61.69 54.48 -24.60
C MET A 1 -61.15 53.47 -25.62
N ALA A 2 -61.82 53.18 -26.74
CA ALA A 2 -61.27 52.22 -27.73
C ALA A 2 -59.89 52.64 -28.31
N TRP A 3 -59.70 53.93 -28.60
CA TRP A 3 -58.45 54.47 -29.15
C TRP A 3 -57.22 54.35 -28.22
N THR A 4 -57.40 54.41 -26.91
CA THR A 4 -56.29 54.32 -25.94
C THR A 4 -55.79 52.89 -25.79
N PHE A 5 -56.68 51.90 -25.85
CA PHE A 5 -56.30 50.48 -25.82
C PHE A 5 -55.48 50.09 -27.05
N GLN A 6 -55.93 50.50 -28.24
CA GLN A 6 -55.22 50.24 -29.49
C GLN A 6 -53.84 50.92 -29.52
N ALA A 7 -53.71 52.13 -28.95
CA ALA A 7 -52.41 52.80 -28.83
C ALA A 7 -51.44 52.07 -27.89
N ILE A 8 -51.92 51.53 -26.76
CA ILE A 8 -51.13 50.73 -25.82
C ILE A 8 -50.68 49.42 -26.45
N GLU A 9 -51.55 48.76 -27.22
CA GLU A 9 -51.22 47.52 -27.94
C GLU A 9 -50.09 47.74 -28.95
N GLN A 10 -50.18 48.80 -29.76
CA GLN A 10 -49.14 49.16 -30.75
C GLN A 10 -47.81 49.53 -30.09
N LEU A 11 -47.87 50.29 -28.99
CA LEU A 11 -46.69 50.61 -28.19
C LEU A 11 -46.05 49.34 -27.62
N THR A 12 -46.85 48.43 -27.07
CA THR A 12 -46.39 47.15 -26.52
C THR A 12 -45.72 46.30 -27.60
N MET A 13 -46.32 46.21 -28.79
CA MET A 13 -45.76 45.45 -29.91
C MET A 13 -44.41 46.03 -30.39
N THR A 14 -44.31 47.35 -30.47
CA THR A 14 -43.09 48.04 -30.91
C THR A 14 -41.97 47.91 -29.89
N THR A 15 -42.28 48.14 -28.60
CA THR A 15 -41.32 47.99 -27.51
C THR A 15 -40.85 46.55 -27.37
N LEU A 16 -41.76 45.57 -27.43
CA LEU A 16 -41.40 44.15 -27.39
C LEU A 16 -40.49 43.78 -28.56
N ARG A 17 -40.79 44.26 -29.78
CA ARG A 17 -39.94 44.03 -30.95
C ARG A 17 -38.54 44.63 -30.77
N ASN A 18 -38.42 45.84 -30.22
CA ASN A 18 -37.12 46.49 -30.03
C ASN A 18 -36.28 45.77 -28.98
N ILE A 19 -36.88 45.36 -27.86
CA ILE A 19 -36.18 44.63 -26.79
C ILE A 19 -35.72 43.27 -27.31
N VAL A 20 -36.62 42.49 -27.91
CA VAL A 20 -36.30 41.15 -28.44
C VAL A 20 -35.33 41.23 -29.63
N GLY A 21 -35.41 42.28 -30.45
CA GLY A 21 -34.51 42.47 -31.59
C GLY A 21 -33.07 42.80 -31.20
N GLY A 22 -32.81 43.17 -29.94
CA GLY A 22 -31.46 43.41 -29.42
C GLY A 22 -30.84 42.24 -28.66
N MET A 23 -31.56 41.13 -28.48
CA MET A 23 -31.14 39.96 -27.71
C MET A 23 -30.82 38.78 -28.62
N ASP A 24 -29.91 37.90 -28.20
CA ASP A 24 -29.71 36.63 -28.87
C ASP A 24 -30.91 35.71 -28.67
N LEU A 25 -31.13 34.75 -29.59
CA LEU A 25 -32.27 33.83 -29.51
C LEU A 25 -32.28 33.02 -28.21
N GLU A 26 -31.11 32.54 -27.76
CA GLU A 26 -30.97 31.78 -26.51
C GLU A 26 -31.25 32.66 -25.27
N GLU A 27 -30.77 33.90 -25.30
CA GLU A 27 -31.02 34.91 -24.26
C GLU A 27 -32.50 35.27 -24.20
N THR A 28 -33.17 35.40 -25.34
CA THR A 28 -34.61 35.69 -25.41
C THR A 28 -35.45 34.57 -24.77
N LEU A 29 -35.02 33.32 -24.92
CA LEU A 29 -35.73 32.16 -24.36
C LEU A 29 -35.51 31.97 -22.86
N THR A 30 -34.35 32.37 -22.34
CA THR A 30 -33.93 32.16 -20.95
C THR A 30 -34.17 33.39 -20.06
N SER A 31 -34.06 34.61 -20.60
CA SER A 31 -34.10 35.88 -19.86
C SER A 31 -35.47 36.56 -19.88
N ARG A 32 -36.55 35.83 -19.54
CA ARG A 32 -37.92 36.39 -19.54
C ARG A 32 -38.10 37.57 -18.60
N ASP A 33 -37.42 37.57 -17.45
CA ASP A 33 -37.53 38.65 -16.46
C ASP A 33 -36.91 39.96 -16.94
N GLN A 34 -35.85 39.90 -17.75
CA GLN A 34 -35.26 41.08 -18.39
C GLN A 34 -36.24 41.69 -19.41
N ILE A 35 -36.91 40.85 -20.21
CA ILE A 35 -37.93 41.31 -21.15
C ILE A 35 -39.12 41.93 -20.39
N ASN A 36 -39.61 41.28 -19.33
CA ASN A 36 -40.74 41.76 -18.52
C ASN A 36 -40.43 43.11 -17.86
N SER A 37 -39.24 43.26 -17.27
CA SER A 37 -38.81 44.50 -16.61
C SER A 37 -38.60 45.64 -17.60
N GLY A 38 -37.93 45.38 -18.73
CA GLY A 38 -37.74 46.36 -19.80
C GLY A 38 -39.08 46.83 -20.40
N LEU A 39 -39.99 45.89 -20.68
CA LEU A 39 -41.31 46.20 -21.22
C LEU A 39 -42.16 46.99 -20.22
N ARG A 40 -42.12 46.63 -18.93
CA ARG A 40 -42.80 47.38 -17.86
C ARG A 40 -42.31 48.82 -17.76
N GLY A 41 -40.99 49.02 -17.77
CA GLY A 41 -40.39 50.36 -17.65
C GLY A 41 -40.84 51.31 -18.76
N VAL A 42 -40.72 50.87 -20.02
CA VAL A 42 -41.11 51.69 -21.18
C VAL A 42 -42.61 51.91 -21.24
N LEU A 43 -43.43 50.90 -20.90
CA LEU A 43 -44.88 51.03 -20.91
C LEU A 43 -45.37 51.98 -19.81
N ASP A 44 -44.88 51.86 -18.57
CA ASP A 44 -45.33 52.70 -17.46
C ASP A 44 -45.01 54.19 -17.70
N GLU A 45 -43.82 54.48 -18.25
CA GLU A 45 -43.42 55.86 -18.61
C GLU A 45 -44.32 56.46 -19.70
N ALA A 46 -44.61 55.69 -20.75
CA ALA A 46 -45.41 56.15 -21.87
C ALA A 46 -46.90 56.27 -21.52
N THR A 47 -47.46 55.31 -20.77
CA THR A 47 -48.89 55.32 -20.38
C THR A 47 -49.19 56.28 -19.23
N GLY A 48 -48.19 56.69 -18.46
CA GLY A 48 -48.33 57.73 -17.43
C GLY A 48 -48.90 59.04 -17.96
N LYS A 49 -48.56 59.42 -19.21
CA LYS A 49 -49.11 60.60 -19.91
C LYS A 49 -50.62 60.50 -20.18
N TRP A 50 -51.17 59.30 -20.17
CA TRP A 50 -52.59 59.01 -20.37
C TRP A 50 -53.32 58.72 -19.05
N GLY A 51 -52.63 58.83 -17.90
CA GLY A 51 -53.22 58.56 -16.58
C GLY A 51 -53.41 57.08 -16.27
N ILE A 52 -52.71 56.17 -16.97
CA ILE A 52 -52.80 54.72 -16.80
C ILE A 52 -51.49 54.22 -16.17
N ARG A 53 -51.60 53.46 -15.06
CA ARG A 53 -50.45 52.81 -14.40
C ARG A 53 -50.34 51.35 -14.78
N VAL A 54 -49.12 50.89 -15.08
CA VAL A 54 -48.85 49.50 -15.44
C VAL A 54 -48.37 48.73 -14.21
N ASN A 55 -49.23 47.90 -13.64
CA ASN A 55 -48.89 47.13 -12.44
C ASN A 55 -47.87 46.02 -12.73
N ARG A 56 -48.15 45.16 -13.72
CA ARG A 56 -47.33 43.99 -14.06
C ARG A 56 -47.42 43.66 -15.55
N VAL A 57 -46.30 43.23 -16.12
CA VAL A 57 -46.20 42.70 -17.48
C VAL A 57 -45.58 41.31 -17.39
N GLU A 58 -46.21 40.33 -18.04
CA GLU A 58 -45.74 38.95 -18.06
C GLU A 58 -45.78 38.41 -19.49
N LEU A 59 -44.64 37.90 -19.94
CA LEU A 59 -44.52 37.20 -21.20
C LEU A 59 -45.10 35.79 -21.09
N LYS A 60 -46.11 35.49 -21.92
CA LYS A 60 -46.77 34.17 -21.94
C LYS A 60 -45.85 33.06 -22.45
N GLY A 61 -45.02 33.35 -23.44
CA GLY A 61 -44.07 32.43 -24.05
C GLY A 61 -43.58 32.93 -25.40
N ILE A 62 -42.41 32.48 -25.82
CA ILE A 62 -41.87 32.73 -27.16
C ILE A 62 -41.90 31.40 -27.89
N ASP A 63 -42.59 31.38 -29.03
CA ASP A 63 -42.67 30.19 -29.87
C ASP A 63 -41.92 30.42 -31.19
N PRO A 64 -40.67 29.92 -31.32
CA PRO A 64 -39.92 30.06 -32.56
C PRO A 64 -40.52 29.19 -33.67
N PRO A 65 -40.35 29.57 -34.95
CA PRO A 65 -40.85 28.77 -36.07
C PRO A 65 -40.16 27.38 -36.11
N PRO A 66 -40.82 26.34 -36.67
CA PRO A 66 -40.32 24.96 -36.66
C PRO A 66 -38.90 24.79 -37.20
N SER A 67 -38.52 25.52 -38.25
CA SER A 67 -37.19 25.48 -38.85
C SER A 67 -36.06 25.86 -37.88
N ILE A 68 -36.33 26.79 -36.96
CA ILE A 68 -35.37 27.23 -35.94
C ILE A 68 -35.28 26.20 -34.82
N LYS A 69 -36.41 25.62 -34.39
CA LYS A 69 -36.43 24.54 -33.39
C LYS A 69 -35.61 23.33 -33.85
N ASP A 70 -35.79 22.91 -35.09
CA ASP A 70 -35.04 21.78 -35.66
C ASP A 70 -33.54 22.06 -35.73
N SER A 71 -33.17 23.30 -36.08
CA SER A 71 -31.77 23.73 -36.15
C SER A 71 -31.14 23.77 -34.75
N MET A 72 -31.88 24.28 -33.76
CA MET A 72 -31.45 24.27 -32.36
C MET A 72 -31.31 22.86 -31.82
N GLU A 73 -32.26 21.95 -32.08
CA GLU A 73 -32.16 20.57 -31.61
C GLU A 73 -30.92 19.87 -32.19
N LYS A 74 -30.65 20.06 -33.48
CA LYS A 74 -29.45 19.54 -34.14
C LYS A 74 -28.18 20.12 -33.51
N GLN A 75 -28.15 21.43 -33.28
CA GLN A 75 -27.00 22.10 -32.67
C GLN A 75 -26.78 21.62 -31.22
N MET A 76 -27.84 21.53 -30.42
CA MET A 76 -27.76 21.06 -29.03
C MET A 76 -27.33 19.59 -28.97
N ARG A 77 -27.82 18.75 -29.88
CA ARG A 77 -27.38 17.35 -29.99
C ARG A 77 -25.90 17.27 -30.33
N ALA A 78 -25.44 18.04 -31.32
CA ALA A 78 -24.03 18.08 -31.70
C ALA A 78 -23.12 18.59 -30.58
N ASP A 79 -23.53 19.62 -29.84
CA ASP A 79 -22.74 20.13 -28.72
C ASP A 79 -22.68 19.13 -27.56
N ARG A 80 -23.81 18.48 -27.24
CA ARG A 80 -23.85 17.41 -26.23
C ARG A 80 -22.98 16.22 -26.64
N GLU A 81 -23.06 15.79 -27.89
CA GLU A 81 -22.25 14.69 -28.42
C GLU A 81 -20.75 15.04 -28.39
N LYS A 82 -20.38 16.25 -28.81
CA LYS A 82 -19.01 16.76 -28.71
C LYS A 82 -18.51 16.74 -27.26
N ARG A 83 -19.31 17.26 -26.31
CA ARG A 83 -18.97 17.24 -24.88
C ARG A 83 -18.81 15.82 -24.34
N ALA A 84 -19.71 14.91 -24.73
CA ALA A 84 -19.64 13.51 -24.31
C ALA A 84 -18.38 12.81 -24.84
N VAL A 85 -17.99 13.06 -26.10
CA VAL A 85 -16.76 12.52 -26.69
C VAL A 85 -15.52 13.06 -25.97
N ILE A 86 -15.46 14.36 -25.70
CA ILE A 86 -14.34 14.98 -24.97
C ILE A 86 -14.21 14.36 -23.57
N LEU A 87 -15.33 14.31 -22.82
CA LEU A 87 -15.34 13.76 -21.46
C LEU A 87 -14.93 12.28 -21.45
N THR A 88 -15.38 11.50 -22.42
CA THR A 88 -15.00 10.09 -22.55
C THR A 88 -13.51 9.94 -22.86
N ALA A 89 -12.98 10.75 -23.77
CA ALA A 89 -11.56 10.73 -24.11
C ALA A 89 -10.66 11.16 -22.93
N GLU A 90 -11.08 12.17 -22.17
CA GLU A 90 -10.42 12.59 -20.94
C GLU A 90 -10.45 11.49 -19.88
N GLY A 91 -11.60 10.85 -19.68
CA GLY A 91 -11.75 9.71 -18.77
C GLY A 91 -10.83 8.53 -19.15
N GLN A 92 -10.77 8.19 -20.43
CA GLN A 92 -9.88 7.13 -20.94
C GLN A 92 -8.40 7.49 -20.73
N ARG A 93 -8.01 8.73 -21.02
CA ARG A 93 -6.65 9.21 -20.79
C ARG A 93 -6.27 9.11 -19.31
N GLN A 94 -7.16 9.60 -18.44
CA GLN A 94 -6.91 9.59 -17.00
C GLN A 94 -6.80 8.15 -16.47
N ALA A 95 -7.69 7.26 -16.90
CA ALA A 95 -7.65 5.83 -16.54
C ALA A 95 -6.34 5.16 -17.01
N ALA A 96 -5.87 5.45 -18.23
CA ALA A 96 -4.62 4.93 -18.75
C ALA A 96 -3.40 5.42 -17.94
N ILE A 97 -3.39 6.69 -17.55
CA ILE A 97 -2.33 7.27 -16.70
C ILE A 97 -2.31 6.58 -15.33
N LEU A 98 -3.46 6.51 -14.65
CA LEU A 98 -3.58 5.84 -13.35
C LEU A 98 -3.15 4.37 -13.41
N THR A 99 -3.51 3.67 -14.48
CA THR A 99 -3.12 2.27 -14.67
C THR A 99 -1.60 2.13 -14.87
N ALA A 100 -1.00 3.01 -15.67
CA ALA A 100 0.45 3.01 -15.90
C ALA A 100 1.23 3.37 -14.63
N GLU A 101 0.76 4.37 -13.87
CA GLU A 101 1.33 4.77 -12.58
C GLU A 101 1.22 3.65 -11.54
N GLY A 102 0.05 3.02 -11.42
CA GLY A 102 -0.14 1.87 -10.55
C GLY A 102 0.77 0.70 -10.93
N SER A 103 0.89 0.41 -12.23
CA SER A 103 1.79 -0.66 -12.72
C SER A 103 3.26 -0.36 -12.43
N LYS A 104 3.69 0.90 -12.62
CA LYS A 104 5.04 1.35 -12.28
C LYS A 104 5.30 1.20 -10.79
N GLN A 105 4.38 1.67 -9.95
CA GLN A 105 4.52 1.60 -8.50
C GLN A 105 4.56 0.15 -8.01
N ALA A 106 3.69 -0.70 -8.54
CA ALA A 106 3.69 -2.14 -8.23
C ALA A 106 5.02 -2.80 -8.63
N ALA A 107 5.56 -2.47 -9.81
CA ALA A 107 6.85 -3.00 -10.26
C ALA A 107 8.01 -2.58 -9.35
N ILE A 108 8.02 -1.33 -8.86
CA ILE A 108 9.01 -0.83 -7.91
C ILE A 108 8.91 -1.58 -6.58
N LEU A 109 7.71 -1.65 -6.01
CA LEU A 109 7.48 -2.33 -4.72
C LEU A 109 7.85 -3.82 -4.78
N ASN A 110 7.54 -4.50 -5.88
CA ASN A 110 7.95 -5.89 -6.08
C ASN A 110 9.47 -6.03 -6.14
N ALA A 111 10.16 -5.15 -6.89
CA ALA A 111 11.62 -5.18 -6.99
C ALA A 111 12.30 -4.88 -5.65
N GLU A 112 11.75 -3.95 -4.86
CA GLU A 112 12.21 -3.63 -3.51
C GLU A 112 12.00 -4.82 -2.55
N GLY A 113 10.82 -5.44 -2.57
CA GLY A 113 10.51 -6.62 -1.79
C GLY A 113 11.39 -7.82 -2.14
N ASP A 114 11.67 -8.04 -3.43
CA ASP A 114 12.59 -9.11 -3.89
C ASP A 114 14.01 -8.86 -3.39
N ARG A 115 14.50 -7.62 -3.48
CA ARG A 115 15.82 -7.23 -2.97
C ARG A 115 15.91 -7.45 -1.46
N GLU A 116 14.93 -6.97 -0.72
CA GLU A 116 14.89 -7.13 0.74
C GLU A 116 14.82 -8.60 1.14
N SER A 117 13.97 -9.39 0.47
CA SER A 117 13.88 -10.83 0.70
C SER A 117 15.21 -11.55 0.45
N GLN A 118 15.93 -11.20 -0.62
CA GLN A 118 17.25 -11.76 -0.91
C GLN A 118 18.28 -11.42 0.17
N ILE A 119 18.28 -10.17 0.65
CA ILE A 119 19.19 -9.75 1.73
C ILE A 119 18.88 -10.51 3.02
N LEU A 120 17.61 -10.60 3.40
CA LEU A 120 17.18 -11.32 4.61
C LEU A 120 17.53 -12.81 4.53
N ARG A 121 17.34 -13.45 3.37
CA ARG A 121 17.75 -14.85 3.15
C ARG A 121 19.26 -15.01 3.31
N ALA A 122 20.06 -14.16 2.66
CA ALA A 122 21.51 -14.22 2.77
C ALA A 122 22.01 -13.98 4.21
N GLN A 123 21.36 -13.10 4.95
CA GLN A 123 21.66 -12.88 6.37
C GLN A 123 21.31 -14.12 7.22
N ALA A 124 20.13 -14.69 7.02
CA ALA A 124 19.69 -15.90 7.72
C ALA A 124 20.62 -17.09 7.44
N ASP A 125 21.05 -17.28 6.19
CA ASP A 125 21.98 -18.33 5.80
C ASP A 125 23.34 -18.16 6.49
N ARG A 126 23.86 -16.92 6.52
CA ARG A 126 25.12 -16.59 7.22
C ARG A 126 25.01 -16.87 8.71
N GLU A 127 23.94 -16.41 9.35
CA GLU A 127 23.73 -16.62 10.79
C GLU A 127 23.60 -18.11 11.12
N SER A 128 22.85 -18.86 10.30
CA SER A 128 22.72 -20.32 10.44
C SER A 128 24.07 -21.03 10.37
N GLN A 129 24.94 -20.63 9.44
CA GLN A 129 26.30 -21.20 9.32
C GLN A 129 27.16 -20.89 10.54
N ILE A 130 27.11 -19.66 11.06
CA ILE A 130 27.86 -19.27 12.26
C ILE A 130 27.40 -20.09 13.47
N LEU A 131 26.09 -20.20 13.67
CA LEU A 131 25.51 -20.97 14.78
C LEU A 131 25.88 -22.46 14.69
N ARG A 132 25.86 -23.05 13.49
CA ARG A 132 26.30 -24.44 13.28
C ARG A 132 27.78 -24.63 13.61
N ALA A 133 28.65 -23.75 13.08
CA ALA A 133 30.09 -23.83 13.34
C ALA A 133 30.42 -23.65 14.84
N GLN A 134 29.69 -22.78 15.54
CA GLN A 134 29.81 -22.61 16.99
C GLN A 134 29.36 -23.86 17.74
N GLY A 135 28.21 -24.43 17.37
CA GLY A 135 27.70 -25.66 17.98
C GLY A 135 28.64 -26.85 17.78
N GLU A 136 29.19 -27.01 16.57
CA GLU A 136 30.20 -28.03 16.27
C GLU A 136 31.49 -27.82 17.07
N GLY A 137 32.00 -26.58 17.12
CA GLY A 137 33.17 -26.23 17.91
C GLY A 137 32.98 -26.55 19.39
N GLN A 138 31.81 -26.21 19.95
CA GLN A 138 31.47 -26.53 21.34
C GLN A 138 31.37 -28.03 21.57
N ALA A 139 30.74 -28.78 20.65
CA ALA A 139 30.65 -30.23 20.74
C ALA A 139 32.04 -30.89 20.71
N ILE A 140 32.91 -30.46 19.80
CA ILE A 140 34.30 -30.94 19.72
C ILE A 140 35.05 -30.62 21.01
N GLN A 141 34.90 -29.40 21.55
CA GLN A 141 35.53 -28.99 22.81
C GLN A 141 35.09 -29.90 23.96
N THR A 142 33.78 -30.19 24.09
CA THR A 142 33.25 -31.08 25.12
C THR A 142 33.79 -32.50 25.00
N VAL A 143 33.81 -33.06 23.78
CA VAL A 143 34.37 -34.40 23.53
C VAL A 143 35.87 -34.42 23.83
N PHE A 144 36.62 -33.41 23.41
CA PHE A 144 38.06 -33.30 23.65
C PHE A 144 38.38 -33.29 25.15
N GLN A 145 37.65 -32.48 25.94
CA GLN A 145 37.83 -32.43 27.39
C GLN A 145 37.50 -33.77 28.05
N ALA A 146 36.39 -34.40 27.68
CA ALA A 146 36.01 -35.71 28.21
C ALA A 146 37.05 -36.80 27.91
N ILE A 147 37.67 -36.78 26.72
CA ILE A 147 38.77 -37.69 26.36
C ILE A 147 40.01 -37.40 27.21
N HIS A 148 40.39 -36.13 27.37
CA HIS A 148 41.59 -35.77 28.13
C HIS A 148 41.47 -36.15 29.61
N ASP A 149 40.32 -35.90 30.22
CA ASP A 149 40.03 -36.27 31.61
C ASP A 149 40.08 -37.79 31.83
N GLY A 150 39.69 -38.57 30.81
CA GLY A 150 39.73 -40.04 30.83
C GLY A 150 41.13 -40.66 30.72
N ARG A 151 42.17 -39.87 30.39
CA ARG A 151 43.58 -40.31 30.19
C ARG A 151 43.69 -41.63 29.39
N PRO A 152 43.29 -41.66 28.11
CA PRO A 152 43.26 -42.88 27.31
C PRO A 152 44.66 -43.47 27.09
N ASP A 153 44.75 -44.80 27.13
CA ASP A 153 45.97 -45.55 26.84
C ASP A 153 46.31 -45.53 25.34
N GLN A 154 47.59 -45.58 24.99
CA GLN A 154 48.10 -45.41 23.62
C GLN A 154 47.60 -46.50 22.67
N SER A 155 47.30 -47.69 23.21
CA SER A 155 46.70 -48.81 22.48
C SER A 155 45.27 -48.51 22.01
N LEU A 156 44.49 -47.72 22.76
CA LEU A 156 43.11 -47.35 22.43
C LEU A 156 43.08 -46.37 21.25
N LEU A 157 43.98 -45.38 21.24
CA LEU A 157 44.10 -44.43 20.13
C LEU A 157 44.50 -45.13 18.83
N ALA A 158 45.39 -46.12 18.89
CA ALA A 158 45.79 -46.92 17.74
C ALA A 158 44.62 -47.74 17.17
N TYR A 159 43.77 -48.31 18.04
CA TYR A 159 42.55 -49.01 17.62
C TYR A 159 41.53 -48.05 16.98
N GLN A 160 41.31 -46.87 17.58
CA GLN A 160 40.41 -45.85 17.03
C GLN A 160 40.88 -45.35 15.66
N TYR A 161 42.19 -45.18 15.47
CA TYR A 161 42.80 -44.81 14.19
C TYR A 161 42.56 -45.89 13.12
N LEU A 162 42.76 -47.17 13.47
CA LEU A 162 42.47 -48.30 12.58
C LEU A 162 40.97 -48.35 12.19
N GLN A 163 40.08 -47.95 13.10
CA GLN A 163 38.64 -47.88 12.85
C GLN A 163 38.22 -46.66 12.00
N MET A 164 39.01 -45.58 11.99
CA MET A 164 38.79 -44.40 11.14
C MET A 164 39.29 -44.62 9.70
N MET A 165 40.24 -45.54 9.48
CA MET A 165 40.80 -45.85 8.15
C MET A 165 39.74 -46.17 7.07
N PRO A 166 38.69 -46.97 7.32
CA PRO A 166 37.64 -47.22 6.32
C PRO A 166 36.91 -45.94 5.88
N LYS A 167 36.61 -45.03 6.81
CA LYS A 167 35.95 -43.75 6.50
C LYS A 167 36.84 -42.80 5.68
N ILE A 168 38.16 -42.90 5.84
CA ILE A 168 39.14 -42.17 5.02
C ILE A 168 39.25 -42.79 3.62
N ALA A 169 39.07 -44.11 3.51
CA ALA A 169 39.08 -44.81 2.22
C ALA A 169 37.79 -44.59 1.38
N GLU A 170 36.67 -44.24 2.02
CA GLU A 170 35.37 -43.99 1.36
C GLU A 170 35.19 -42.56 0.82
N GLY A 171 36.05 -41.61 1.17
CA GLY A 171 35.99 -40.23 0.68
C GLY A 171 36.51 -40.06 -0.76
N ASP A 172 35.76 -39.35 -1.61
CA ASP A 172 36.00 -39.17 -3.07
C ASP A 172 37.38 -38.60 -3.48
N ALA A 173 38.23 -38.18 -2.54
CA ALA A 173 39.55 -37.61 -2.81
C ALA A 173 40.70 -38.63 -2.91
N ASN A 174 40.47 -39.95 -2.74
CA ASN A 174 41.56 -40.91 -2.55
C ASN A 174 41.78 -41.93 -3.69
N LYS A 175 41.63 -41.53 -4.96
CA LYS A 175 41.88 -42.42 -6.12
C LYS A 175 43.25 -42.30 -6.79
N VAL A 176 44.15 -41.44 -6.30
CA VAL A 176 45.48 -41.27 -6.92
C VAL A 176 46.58 -41.45 -5.87
N TRP A 177 46.99 -42.70 -5.71
CA TRP A 177 48.25 -43.07 -5.06
C TRP A 177 49.41 -42.71 -6.01
N ILE A 178 49.89 -41.48 -5.93
CA ILE A 178 51.24 -41.14 -6.41
C ILE A 178 52.12 -41.16 -5.17
N VAL A 179 53.04 -42.12 -5.09
CA VAL A 179 54.15 -42.03 -4.15
C VAL A 179 55.14 -41.04 -4.77
N PRO A 180 55.32 -39.82 -4.24
CA PRO A 180 56.47 -39.02 -4.59
C PRO A 180 57.70 -39.80 -4.11
N SER A 181 58.66 -40.04 -5.00
CA SER A 181 59.94 -40.69 -4.69
C SER A 181 60.76 -39.99 -3.57
N GLU A 182 60.26 -38.87 -3.05
CA GLU A 182 60.77 -38.13 -1.90
C GLU A 182 60.30 -38.72 -0.56
N ILE A 183 59.14 -39.39 -0.50
CA ILE A 183 58.65 -40.04 0.74
C ILE A 183 59.53 -41.23 1.12
N GLY A 184 60.04 -42.00 0.14
CA GLY A 184 60.99 -43.08 0.41
C GLY A 184 62.29 -42.57 1.05
N LYS A 185 62.78 -41.41 0.61
CA LYS A 185 63.98 -40.75 1.16
C LYS A 185 63.74 -40.12 2.54
N ALA A 186 62.55 -39.55 2.75
CA ALA A 186 62.15 -39.03 4.06
C ALA A 186 61.94 -40.17 5.07
N LEU A 187 61.45 -41.35 4.65
CA LEU A 187 61.32 -42.54 5.51
C LEU A 187 62.68 -43.14 5.90
N GLU A 188 63.68 -43.14 5.00
CA GLU A 188 65.06 -43.50 5.34
C GLU A 188 65.65 -42.54 6.40
N GLY A 189 65.40 -41.23 6.28
CA GLY A 189 65.82 -40.24 7.27
C GLY A 189 65.05 -40.30 8.60
N LEU A 190 63.76 -40.68 8.56
CA LEU A 190 62.95 -40.91 9.77
C LEU A 190 63.34 -42.22 10.46
N GLY A 191 63.70 -43.26 9.70
CA GLY A 191 64.20 -44.54 10.23
C GLY A 191 65.53 -44.41 10.97
N SER A 192 66.44 -43.54 10.48
CA SER A 192 67.72 -43.29 11.17
C SER A 192 67.58 -42.40 12.41
N THR A 193 66.59 -41.50 12.44
CA THR A 193 66.30 -40.62 13.59
C THR A 193 65.43 -41.30 14.66
N MET A 194 64.54 -42.22 14.27
CA MET A 194 63.76 -43.03 15.21
C MET A 194 64.60 -44.13 15.89
N THR A 195 65.60 -44.67 15.18
CA THR A 195 66.59 -45.61 15.77
C THR A 195 67.56 -44.91 16.73
N SER A 196 67.79 -43.59 16.57
CA SER A 196 68.62 -42.78 17.47
C SER A 196 67.83 -42.01 18.56
N MET A 197 66.50 -42.06 18.53
CA MET A 197 65.61 -41.58 19.59
C MET A 197 64.78 -42.73 20.19
N ALA A 198 65.43 -43.84 20.54
CA ALA A 198 64.86 -44.83 21.45
C ALA A 198 64.92 -44.31 22.91
N GLY A 199 64.24 -43.19 23.18
CA GLY A 199 64.28 -42.50 24.46
C GLY A 199 63.23 -41.40 24.56
N ILE A 200 61.94 -41.75 24.45
CA ILE A 200 60.85 -40.84 24.76
C ILE A 200 60.54 -40.99 26.26
N PRO A 201 60.68 -39.93 27.09
CA PRO A 201 60.27 -39.99 28.49
C PRO A 201 58.75 -40.07 28.60
N THR A 202 58.26 -41.09 29.31
CA THR A 202 56.84 -41.47 29.43
C THR A 202 56.09 -40.77 30.57
N GLN A 203 56.66 -39.75 31.21
CA GLN A 203 55.99 -39.00 32.27
C GLN A 203 56.29 -37.50 32.16
N VAL A 204 55.22 -36.72 32.06
CA VAL A 204 55.22 -35.27 32.31
C VAL A 204 54.54 -35.05 33.65
N ASP A 205 55.34 -34.87 34.70
CA ASP A 205 54.85 -34.52 36.03
C ASP A 205 55.00 -33.02 36.23
N GLY A 206 53.87 -32.32 36.24
CA GLY A 206 53.79 -30.87 36.43
C GLY A 206 52.39 -30.47 36.88
N PRO A 207 52.24 -29.56 37.87
CA PRO A 207 50.94 -29.24 38.43
C PRO A 207 50.08 -28.50 37.42
N VAL A 208 48.98 -29.13 37.01
CA VAL A 208 47.93 -28.52 36.18
C VAL A 208 47.23 -27.41 36.97
N LYS A 209 47.50 -26.15 36.63
CA LYS A 209 46.77 -25.01 37.19
C LYS A 209 45.44 -24.86 36.43
N ARG A 210 44.37 -25.35 37.04
CA ARG A 210 42.99 -25.20 36.54
C ARG A 210 42.65 -23.71 36.45
N VAL A 211 42.33 -23.23 35.25
CA VAL A 211 41.77 -21.89 35.07
C VAL A 211 40.25 -22.02 35.15
N ASP A 212 39.65 -21.38 36.15
CA ASP A 212 38.21 -21.29 36.32
C ASP A 212 37.62 -20.38 35.22
N MET A 213 36.79 -20.96 34.35
CA MET A 213 36.22 -20.27 33.19
C MET A 213 34.75 -19.86 33.41
N GLY A 214 34.32 -19.70 34.66
CA GLY A 214 32.98 -19.19 34.99
C GLY A 214 31.84 -20.16 34.64
N SER A 215 30.63 -19.80 35.04
CA SER A 215 29.43 -20.66 34.96
C SER A 215 29.07 -21.02 33.51
N THR A 216 29.06 -22.33 33.21
CA THR A 216 28.59 -22.95 31.97
C THR A 216 27.07 -23.03 31.89
N GLU A 217 26.39 -21.91 32.06
CA GLU A 217 24.97 -21.80 31.71
C GLU A 217 24.87 -21.00 30.41
N PRO A 218 24.08 -21.44 29.41
CA PRO A 218 23.82 -20.61 28.25
C PRO A 218 23.22 -19.32 28.77
N ALA A 219 23.86 -18.18 28.47
CA ALA A 219 23.35 -16.87 28.85
C ALA A 219 21.88 -16.79 28.40
N SER A 220 20.95 -16.96 29.35
CA SER A 220 19.55 -16.71 29.09
C SER A 220 19.49 -15.26 28.68
N LEU A 221 19.09 -15.02 27.43
CA LEU A 221 18.85 -13.70 26.89
C LEU A 221 18.01 -12.94 27.92
N THR A 222 18.62 -11.94 28.55
CA THR A 222 17.96 -11.05 29.49
C THR A 222 16.72 -10.48 28.81
N LYS A 223 15.56 -11.03 29.17
CA LYS A 223 14.23 -10.49 28.84
C LYS A 223 14.03 -9.15 29.55
N SER A 224 14.60 -8.07 29.03
CA SER A 224 14.48 -6.77 29.70
C SER A 224 14.39 -5.55 28.78
N SER A 225 14.25 -5.71 27.46
CA SER A 225 14.04 -4.53 26.60
C SER A 225 13.12 -4.74 25.41
N THR A 226 12.95 -5.97 24.92
CA THR A 226 12.09 -6.24 23.77
C THR A 226 10.62 -6.43 24.15
N ASP A 227 10.32 -7.00 25.34
CA ASP A 227 8.94 -7.26 25.77
C ASP A 227 8.17 -5.98 26.16
N ASP A 228 8.86 -4.96 26.69
CA ASP A 228 8.23 -3.68 27.05
C ASP A 228 7.89 -2.83 25.81
N GLU A 229 8.74 -2.85 24.78
CA GLU A 229 8.49 -2.16 23.52
C GLU A 229 7.41 -2.88 22.70
N VAL A 230 7.45 -4.22 22.65
CA VAL A 230 6.45 -5.04 21.96
C VAL A 230 5.08 -4.97 22.66
N SER A 231 5.03 -4.88 23.99
CA SER A 231 3.76 -4.70 24.72
C SER A 231 3.14 -3.32 24.47
N LYS A 232 3.94 -2.25 24.40
CA LYS A 232 3.48 -0.90 24.05
C LYS A 232 2.98 -0.84 22.60
N ALA A 233 3.70 -1.47 21.67
CA ALA A 233 3.28 -1.54 20.27
C ALA A 233 1.96 -2.31 20.11
N ASN A 234 1.81 -3.44 20.80
CA ASN A 234 0.57 -4.23 20.77
C ASN A 234 -0.61 -3.49 21.44
N ALA A 235 -0.37 -2.75 22.53
CA ALA A 235 -1.40 -1.92 23.16
C ALA A 235 -1.86 -0.77 22.25
N ALA A 236 -0.92 -0.12 21.55
CA ALA A 236 -1.24 0.94 20.60
C ALA A 236 -2.06 0.43 19.39
N VAL A 237 -1.71 -0.75 18.86
CA VAL A 237 -2.46 -1.39 17.77
C VAL A 237 -3.87 -1.77 18.22
N GLN A 238 -4.04 -2.30 19.43
CA GLN A 238 -5.37 -2.62 19.97
C GLN A 238 -6.24 -1.38 20.19
N ALA A 239 -5.65 -0.27 20.64
CA ALA A 239 -6.37 1.01 20.77
C ALA A 239 -6.85 1.55 19.41
N ALA A 240 -5.99 1.48 18.38
CA ALA A 240 -6.36 1.88 17.02
C ALA A 240 -7.46 1.00 16.41
N ILE A 241 -7.44 -0.31 16.68
CA ILE A 241 -8.49 -1.24 16.24
C ILE A 241 -9.82 -0.93 16.95
N ALA A 242 -9.79 -0.61 18.26
CA ALA A 242 -10.99 -0.24 19.00
C ALA A 242 -11.62 1.07 18.51
N GLU A 243 -10.79 2.07 18.17
CA GLU A 243 -11.24 3.33 17.58
C GLU A 243 -11.87 3.11 16.19
N ALA A 244 -11.23 2.29 15.35
CA ALA A 244 -11.76 1.93 14.04
C ALA A 244 -13.09 1.16 14.13
N GLN A 245 -13.24 0.27 15.12
CA GLN A 245 -14.49 -0.44 15.37
C GLN A 245 -15.59 0.51 15.89
N GLY A 246 -15.26 1.47 16.76
CA GLY A 246 -16.19 2.49 17.24
C GLY A 246 -16.72 3.40 16.12
N ALA A 247 -15.86 3.77 15.18
CA ALA A 247 -16.23 4.51 13.97
C ALA A 247 -17.12 3.67 13.04
N ALA A 248 -16.85 2.37 12.90
CA ALA A 248 -17.68 1.46 12.12
C ALA A 248 -19.08 1.26 12.73
N THR A 249 -19.19 1.18 14.06
CA THR A 249 -20.50 1.03 14.74
C THR A 249 -21.34 2.31 14.73
N SER A 250 -20.72 3.49 14.73
CA SER A 250 -21.46 4.77 14.61
C SER A 250 -22.04 4.99 13.20
N GLY A 251 -21.49 4.32 12.18
CA GLY A 251 -21.99 4.39 10.80
C GLY A 251 -23.18 3.49 10.46
N LEU A 252 -23.60 2.61 11.38
CA LEU A 252 -24.68 1.62 11.16
C LEU A 252 -25.97 1.91 11.93
N ALA A 253 -26.04 3.02 12.69
CA ALA A 253 -27.21 3.43 13.44
C ALA A 253 -28.00 4.54 12.72
N ASP A 254 -28.44 4.29 11.48
CA ASP A 254 -29.71 4.85 10.99
C ASP A 254 -30.24 4.02 9.82
N PRO A 255 -31.15 3.07 10.09
CA PRO A 255 -32.18 2.78 9.12
C PRO A 255 -33.56 2.80 9.79
N LEU A 256 -34.49 3.46 9.11
CA LEU A 256 -35.95 3.49 9.32
C LEU A 256 -36.51 4.68 10.12
N SER A 257 -36.45 5.87 9.52
CA SER A 257 -37.53 6.85 9.63
C SER A 257 -38.30 6.92 8.30
N ASP A 258 -39.31 6.07 8.15
CA ASP A 258 -40.34 6.16 7.10
C ASP A 258 -41.54 6.97 7.66
N PRO A 259 -42.02 8.05 7.02
CA PRO A 259 -43.05 8.89 7.59
C PRO A 259 -44.41 8.67 6.91
N LEU A 260 -45.09 7.54 7.11
CA LEU A 260 -46.49 7.37 6.66
C LEU A 260 -47.26 6.37 7.56
N GLY A 261 -48.35 6.83 8.19
CA GLY A 261 -49.44 5.94 8.66
C GLY A 261 -50.05 6.26 10.03
N GLU A 262 -51.25 6.85 9.98
CA GLU A 262 -52.39 6.70 10.90
C GLU A 262 -52.22 6.82 12.44
N GLN A 263 -52.78 7.89 13.02
CA GLN A 263 -53.35 7.90 14.38
C GLN A 263 -54.88 7.86 14.29
N PRO A 264 -55.59 6.91 14.93
CA PRO A 264 -57.02 7.02 15.14
C PRO A 264 -57.32 7.65 16.50
N GLY A 265 -58.18 8.67 16.47
CA GLY A 265 -59.21 8.95 17.47
C GLY A 265 -58.78 9.35 18.88
N ASP A 266 -58.92 10.65 19.19
CA ASP A 266 -59.52 11.03 20.48
C ASP A 266 -60.35 12.30 20.33
N LEU A 267 -61.62 12.23 20.74
CA LEU A 267 -62.58 13.32 20.82
C LEU A 267 -62.43 13.99 22.19
N PRO A 268 -62.44 15.33 22.31
CA PRO A 268 -62.78 15.97 23.57
C PRO A 268 -64.26 16.39 23.58
N PRO A 269 -64.93 16.35 24.76
CA PRO A 269 -66.32 16.76 24.88
C PRO A 269 -66.49 18.25 25.18
N GLN A 270 -67.59 18.79 24.64
CA GLN A 270 -68.29 20.06 24.91
C GLN A 270 -67.66 21.36 24.39
#